data_AF-A0AAE9A4J4-F1
#
_entry.id   AF-A0AAE9A4J4-F1
#
_cell.length_a   1.000
_cell.length_b   1.000
_cell.length_c   1.000
_cell.angle_alpha   90.00
_cell.angle_beta   90.00
_cell.angle_gamma   90.00
#
_symmetry.space_group_name_H-M   'P 1'
#
loop_
_entity.id
_entity.type
_entity.pdbx_description
1 polymer ?
#
loop_
_entity_poly.entity_id
_entity_poly.type
_entity_poly.pdbx_seq_one_letter_code
_entity_poly.pdbx_strand_id
1 'polypeptide(L)'
;MNIFGFLVVFFCLLAEVSAKCADSCECPEFSSLRYERYDVSYLQFTQLAGCAANATCVNPNNFMMLSGFSSSEIEHPPETPDNFFIVTSGRNSSILASSFDLFPYFGIICEGGSWYATKYPMGIATQSVTGGGLIYTNYDESYDGKKSRISVLAW
;
A
#
# COMPACT_ATOMS: atom_id res chain seq x y z
N MET A 1 11.98 49.53 25.48
CA MET A 1 11.43 48.18 25.27
C MET A 1 11.90 47.70 23.90
N ASN A 2 12.81 46.75 23.85
CA ASN A 2 13.64 46.50 22.66
C ASN A 2 12.90 45.58 21.67
N ILE A 3 12.30 46.19 20.64
CA ILE A 3 11.41 45.53 19.67
C ILE A 3 12.09 44.37 18.92
N PHE A 4 13.42 44.44 18.78
CA PHE A 4 14.25 43.40 18.19
C PHE A 4 14.28 42.12 19.03
N GLY A 5 14.24 42.22 20.36
CA GLY A 5 14.22 41.04 21.23
C GLY A 5 12.89 40.27 21.13
N PHE A 6 11.78 40.99 21.01
CA PHE A 6 10.45 40.39 20.84
C PHE A 6 10.31 39.66 19.50
N LEU A 7 10.85 40.23 18.41
CA LEU A 7 10.82 39.61 17.09
C LEU A 7 11.62 38.30 17.04
N VAL A 8 12.79 38.25 17.68
CA VAL A 8 13.62 37.04 17.73
C VAL A 8 12.90 35.93 18.51
N VAL A 9 12.31 36.24 19.67
CA VAL A 9 11.57 35.25 20.47
C VAL A 9 10.35 34.73 19.71
N PHE A 10 9.62 35.61 19.01
CA PHE A 10 8.46 35.20 18.20
C PHE A 10 8.87 34.31 17.03
N PHE A 11 9.97 34.62 16.33
CA PHE A 11 10.51 33.74 15.27
C PHE A 11 10.98 32.39 15.80
N CYS A 12 11.63 32.34 16.98
CA CYS A 12 12.02 31.08 17.61
C CYS A 12 10.80 30.23 18.00
N LEU A 13 9.76 30.84 18.57
CA LEU A 13 8.51 30.14 18.91
C LEU A 13 7.79 29.62 17.66
N LEU A 14 7.75 30.41 16.58
CA LEU A 14 7.20 29.97 15.30
C LEU A 14 8.03 28.82 14.68
N ALA A 15 9.36 28.85 14.81
CA ALA A 15 10.23 27.78 14.34
C ALA A 15 10.04 26.48 15.16
N GLU A 16 9.89 26.56 16.48
CA GLU A 16 9.61 25.40 17.33
C GLU A 16 8.22 24.81 17.10
N VAL A 17 7.20 25.65 16.86
CA VAL A 17 5.86 25.19 16.47
C VAL A 17 5.89 24.52 15.10
N SER A 18 6.61 25.10 14.14
CA SER A 18 6.80 24.51 12.80
C SER A 18 7.54 23.16 12.87
N ALA A 19 8.57 23.04 13.72
CA ALA A 19 9.34 21.81 13.90
C ALA A 19 8.57 20.70 14.66
N LYS A 20 7.61 21.05 15.53
CA LYS A 20 6.71 20.06 16.17
C LYS A 20 5.53 19.65 15.29
N CYS A 21 5.23 20.44 14.27
CA CYS A 21 4.37 20.05 13.15
C CYS A 21 5.16 19.37 12.03
N ALA A 22 6.43 18.97 12.26
CA ALA A 22 7.11 18.01 11.40
C ALA A 22 6.40 16.67 11.56
N ASP A 23 5.40 16.48 10.69
CA ASP A 23 4.61 15.28 10.43
C ASP A 23 5.23 14.00 11.01
N SER A 24 4.79 13.58 12.21
CA SER A 24 4.98 12.19 12.60
C SER A 24 4.03 11.38 11.70
N CYS A 25 4.53 10.89 10.57
CA CYS A 25 3.73 10.06 9.70
C CYS A 25 3.27 8.83 10.46
N GLU A 26 1.96 8.63 10.49
CA GLU A 26 1.34 7.52 11.20
C GLU A 26 1.80 6.19 10.59
N CYS A 27 1.84 6.13 9.25
CA CYS A 27 2.31 4.97 8.52
C CYS A 27 3.82 5.01 8.28
N PRO A 28 4.47 3.83 8.26
CA PRO A 28 5.86 3.74 7.87
C PRO A 28 6.04 4.08 6.38
N GLU A 29 7.28 4.39 6.00
CA GLU A 29 7.70 4.48 4.60
C GLU A 29 7.11 3.34 3.77
N PHE A 30 6.35 3.63 2.71
CA PHE A 30 5.68 2.59 1.91
C PHE A 30 6.69 1.60 1.29
N SER A 31 7.91 2.08 0.99
CA SER A 31 9.03 1.26 0.50
C SER A 31 9.50 0.18 1.48
N SER A 32 9.21 0.33 2.78
CA SER A 32 9.53 -0.68 3.79
C SER A 32 8.70 -1.97 3.66
N LEU A 33 7.57 -1.93 2.95
CA LEU A 33 6.77 -3.12 2.66
C LEU A 33 7.39 -4.01 1.58
N ARG A 34 8.43 -3.54 0.88
CA ARG A 34 9.12 -4.32 -0.14
C ARG A 34 9.85 -5.49 0.50
N TYR A 35 9.61 -6.69 -0.01
CA TYR A 35 10.38 -7.86 0.41
C TYR A 35 11.82 -7.79 -0.11
N GLU A 36 12.79 -7.91 0.81
CA GLU A 36 14.21 -7.59 0.58
C GLU A 36 14.89 -8.37 -0.56
N ARG A 37 14.38 -9.55 -0.90
CA ARG A 37 14.97 -10.41 -1.93
C ARG A 37 14.67 -10.00 -3.37
N TYR A 38 13.94 -8.91 -3.57
CA TYR A 38 13.47 -8.55 -4.90
C TYR A 38 14.10 -7.30 -5.48
N ASP A 39 14.19 -7.30 -6.82
CA ASP A 39 14.82 -6.24 -7.59
C ASP A 39 14.05 -4.92 -7.45
N VAL A 40 14.80 -3.87 -7.14
CA VAL A 40 14.32 -2.51 -6.95
C VAL A 40 13.87 -1.87 -8.27
N SER A 41 14.21 -2.45 -9.42
CA SER A 41 13.87 -1.93 -10.74
C SER A 41 12.37 -2.01 -11.07
N TYR A 42 11.60 -2.87 -10.38
CA TYR A 42 10.19 -3.11 -10.66
C TYR A 42 9.22 -2.11 -10.00
N LEU A 43 9.68 -1.36 -8.99
CA LEU A 43 8.87 -0.36 -8.31
C LEU A 43 9.63 0.94 -8.07
N GLN A 44 9.03 2.04 -8.48
CA GLN A 44 9.55 3.37 -8.21
C GLN A 44 8.71 4.02 -7.12
N PHE A 45 9.31 4.20 -5.95
CA PHE A 45 8.68 4.88 -4.82
C PHE A 45 8.97 6.38 -4.90
N THR A 46 7.94 7.18 -4.70
CA THR A 46 8.07 8.64 -4.60
C THR A 46 7.41 9.08 -3.31
N GLN A 47 8.19 9.62 -2.38
CA GLN A 47 7.63 10.34 -1.23
C GLN A 47 7.14 11.71 -1.72
N LEU A 48 5.88 12.01 -1.46
CA LEU A 48 5.27 13.31 -1.78
C LEU A 48 5.42 14.26 -0.58
N ALA A 49 4.97 15.50 -0.72
CA ALA A 49 4.96 16.44 0.40
C ALA A 49 4.12 15.89 1.57
N GLY A 50 4.65 16.01 2.79
CA GLY A 50 4.06 15.43 4.00
C GLY A 50 4.17 13.89 4.04
N CYS A 51 3.10 13.23 4.48
CA CYS A 51 3.04 11.76 4.64
C CYS A 51 2.46 11.02 3.43
N ALA A 52 2.19 11.73 2.34
CA ALA A 52 1.72 11.10 1.13
C ALA A 52 2.88 10.34 0.46
N ALA A 53 2.61 9.12 0.03
CA ALA A 53 3.52 8.32 -0.76
C ALA A 53 2.86 7.94 -2.08
N ASN A 54 3.68 7.65 -3.08
CA ASN A 54 3.26 7.11 -4.35
C ASN A 54 4.22 5.97 -4.74
N ALA A 55 3.72 4.97 -5.45
CA ALA A 55 4.52 3.90 -6.01
C ALA A 55 4.06 3.58 -7.44
N THR A 56 4.99 3.68 -8.38
CA THR A 56 4.76 3.27 -9.77
C THR A 56 5.27 1.86 -9.98
N CYS A 57 4.42 0.97 -10.45
CA CYS A 57 4.80 -0.36 -10.89
C CYS A 57 5.32 -0.31 -12.32
N VAL A 58 6.57 -0.72 -12.57
CA VAL A 58 7.25 -0.63 -13.87
C VAL A 58 7.21 -1.97 -14.64
N ASN A 59 6.77 -3.05 -13.98
CA ASN A 59 6.44 -4.32 -14.64
C ASN A 59 5.24 -4.97 -13.94
N PRO A 60 4.02 -4.75 -14.45
CA PRO A 60 2.82 -5.10 -13.72
C PRO A 60 2.52 -6.58 -13.71
N ASN A 61 3.02 -7.38 -14.65
CA ASN A 61 2.49 -8.73 -14.90
C ASN A 61 2.75 -9.76 -13.80
N ASN A 62 3.66 -9.48 -12.86
CA ASN A 62 3.96 -10.34 -11.72
C ASN A 62 3.78 -9.65 -10.36
N PHE A 63 3.42 -8.36 -10.32
CA PHE A 63 3.28 -7.66 -9.05
C PHE A 63 2.08 -8.17 -8.24
N MET A 64 2.29 -8.44 -6.97
CA MET A 64 1.25 -8.81 -6.04
C MET A 64 1.50 -8.23 -4.66
N MET A 65 0.44 -7.98 -3.90
CA MET A 65 0.54 -7.56 -2.51
C MET A 65 -0.01 -8.65 -1.61
N LEU A 66 0.71 -8.98 -0.55
CA LEU A 66 0.29 -9.98 0.42
C LEU A 66 -0.58 -9.32 1.51
N SER A 67 -1.71 -9.96 1.80
CA SER A 67 -2.57 -9.65 2.93
C SER A 67 -3.06 -10.93 3.60
N GLY A 68 -3.68 -10.80 4.77
CA GLY A 68 -4.34 -11.90 5.49
C GLY A 68 -5.81 -11.59 5.69
N PHE A 69 -6.68 -12.59 5.55
CA PHE A 69 -8.12 -12.47 5.81
C PHE A 69 -8.40 -11.99 7.24
N SER A 70 -7.62 -12.48 8.22
CA SER A 70 -7.66 -12.03 9.61
C SER A 70 -7.33 -10.54 9.81
N SER A 71 -6.69 -9.91 8.82
CA SER A 71 -6.31 -8.49 8.78
C SER A 71 -7.05 -7.69 7.71
N SER A 72 -8.17 -8.23 7.24
CA SER A 72 -8.99 -7.71 6.17
C SER A 72 -10.47 -7.71 6.54
N GLU A 73 -11.25 -6.86 5.88
CA GLU A 73 -12.71 -6.87 5.91
C GLU A 73 -13.31 -7.85 4.88
N ILE A 74 -12.49 -8.48 4.03
CA ILE A 74 -12.89 -9.57 3.14
C ILE A 74 -13.14 -10.83 3.98
N GLU A 75 -14.29 -11.46 3.76
CA GLU A 75 -14.68 -12.68 4.46
C GLU A 75 -13.69 -13.82 4.16
N HIS A 76 -13.21 -14.48 5.21
CA HIS A 76 -12.30 -15.61 5.09
C HIS A 76 -13.03 -16.84 4.53
N PRO A 77 -12.69 -17.32 3.32
CA PRO A 77 -13.31 -18.53 2.79
C PRO A 77 -12.94 -19.75 3.63
N PRO A 78 -13.89 -20.66 3.90
CA PRO A 78 -13.61 -21.87 4.65
C PRO A 78 -12.52 -22.69 3.97
N GLU A 79 -11.70 -23.38 4.77
CA GLU A 79 -10.65 -24.29 4.30
C GLU A 79 -9.57 -23.63 3.42
N THR A 80 -9.39 -22.31 3.49
CA THR A 80 -8.26 -21.61 2.82
C THR A 80 -7.24 -21.10 3.83
N PRO A 81 -5.94 -21.03 3.48
CA PRO A 81 -4.95 -20.33 4.31
C PRO A 81 -5.38 -18.89 4.59
N ASP A 82 -4.95 -18.33 5.72
CA ASP A 82 -5.27 -16.94 6.07
C ASP A 82 -4.74 -15.94 5.04
N ASN A 83 -3.63 -16.26 4.36
CA ASN A 83 -2.99 -15.36 3.42
C ASN A 83 -3.65 -15.39 2.04
N PHE A 84 -3.80 -14.22 1.44
CA PHE A 84 -4.16 -14.04 0.04
C PHE A 84 -3.32 -12.94 -0.62
N PHE A 85 -3.32 -12.94 -1.94
CA PHE A 85 -2.63 -11.97 -2.77
C PHE A 85 -3.64 -11.03 -3.43
N ILE A 86 -3.37 -9.74 -3.36
CA ILE A 86 -4.01 -8.72 -4.19
C ILE A 86 -3.21 -8.66 -5.48
N VAL A 87 -3.83 -9.00 -6.60
CA VAL A 87 -3.11 -9.31 -7.85
C VAL A 87 -3.30 -8.21 -8.89
N THR A 88 -2.29 -8.05 -9.75
CA THR A 88 -2.36 -7.24 -10.98
C THR A 88 -2.75 -8.05 -12.21
N SER A 89 -2.75 -9.37 -12.10
CA SER A 89 -3.13 -10.28 -13.17
C SER A 89 -4.04 -11.37 -12.60
N GLY A 90 -5.14 -11.64 -13.31
CA GLY A 90 -5.99 -12.79 -13.06
C GLY A 90 -5.51 -13.99 -13.88
N ARG A 91 -6.22 -15.13 -13.76
CA ARG A 91 -5.87 -16.38 -14.47
C ARG A 91 -5.69 -16.20 -15.99
N ASN A 92 -6.48 -15.33 -16.61
CA ASN A 92 -6.46 -15.07 -18.07
C ASN A 92 -6.43 -13.57 -18.41
N SER A 93 -6.20 -12.70 -17.43
CA SER A 93 -6.23 -11.24 -17.60
C SER A 93 -4.95 -10.62 -17.08
N SER A 94 -4.37 -9.72 -17.87
CA SER A 94 -3.16 -8.99 -17.51
C SER A 94 -3.35 -7.49 -17.72
N ILE A 95 -2.64 -6.68 -16.95
CA ILE A 95 -2.58 -5.24 -17.20
C ILE A 95 -1.81 -4.99 -18.50
N LEU A 96 -2.47 -4.34 -19.47
CA LEU A 96 -1.84 -3.98 -20.76
C LEU A 96 -0.90 -2.76 -20.66
N ALA A 97 -0.98 -2.00 -19.57
CA ALA A 97 -0.11 -0.86 -19.34
C ALA A 97 1.33 -1.30 -19.10
N SER A 98 2.32 -0.56 -19.61
CA SER A 98 3.73 -0.80 -19.30
C SER A 98 4.11 -0.40 -17.88
N SER A 99 3.38 0.55 -17.30
CA SER A 99 3.50 0.96 -15.91
C SER A 99 2.21 1.61 -15.43
N PHE A 100 1.97 1.61 -14.12
CA PHE A 100 0.83 2.29 -13.52
C PHE A 100 1.10 2.66 -12.05
N ASP A 101 0.36 3.64 -11.54
CA ASP A 101 0.41 4.07 -10.14
C ASP A 101 -0.42 3.12 -9.26
N LEU A 102 0.22 2.52 -8.26
CA LEU A 102 -0.40 1.56 -7.35
C LEU A 102 -1.50 2.18 -6.49
N PHE A 103 -1.33 3.44 -6.06
CA PHE A 103 -2.20 4.08 -5.09
C PHE A 103 -3.64 4.26 -5.59
N PRO A 104 -3.90 4.94 -6.73
CA PRO A 104 -5.25 5.09 -7.25
C PRO A 104 -5.81 3.76 -7.81
N TYR A 105 -4.95 2.86 -8.27
CA TYR A 105 -5.34 1.58 -8.85
C TYR A 105 -5.89 0.62 -7.79
N PHE A 106 -5.19 0.43 -6.67
CA PHE A 106 -5.60 -0.43 -5.56
C PHE A 106 -6.32 0.31 -4.42
N GLY A 107 -6.48 1.64 -4.54
CA GLY A 107 -7.05 2.47 -3.49
C GLY A 107 -6.23 2.38 -2.21
N ILE A 108 -4.91 2.56 -2.31
CA ILE A 108 -4.00 2.42 -1.17
C ILE A 108 -4.18 3.62 -0.23
N ILE A 109 -4.45 3.35 1.04
CA ILE A 109 -4.64 4.35 2.09
C ILE A 109 -3.77 4.04 3.30
N CYS A 110 -3.43 5.08 4.05
CA CYS A 110 -2.81 4.98 5.37
C CYS A 110 -3.89 5.21 6.45
N GLU A 111 -4.03 4.28 7.38
CA GLU A 111 -4.94 4.40 8.53
C GLU A 111 -4.40 3.58 9.70
N GLY A 112 -4.46 4.07 10.95
CA GLY A 112 -4.04 3.28 12.11
C GLY A 112 -2.56 2.86 12.08
N GLY A 113 -1.72 3.62 11.38
CA GLY A 113 -0.31 3.33 11.15
C GLY A 113 -0.01 2.15 10.23
N SER A 114 -1.00 1.70 9.46
CA SER A 114 -0.85 0.62 8.48
C SER A 114 -1.37 1.03 7.09
N TRP A 115 -0.78 0.41 6.07
CA TRP A 115 -1.20 0.57 4.69
C TRP A 115 -2.30 -0.44 4.36
N TYR A 116 -3.36 0.01 3.71
CA TYR A 116 -4.49 -0.81 3.30
C TYR A 116 -4.78 -0.64 1.82
N ALA A 117 -5.14 -1.71 1.13
CA ALA A 117 -5.81 -1.65 -0.17
C ALA A 117 -7.33 -1.62 0.02
N THR A 118 -8.04 -0.95 -0.88
CA THR A 118 -9.51 -0.83 -0.87
C THR A 118 -10.17 -1.13 -2.21
N LYS A 119 -9.39 -1.39 -3.26
CA LYS A 119 -9.86 -1.80 -4.58
C LYS A 119 -9.14 -3.06 -5.02
N TYR A 120 -9.86 -3.92 -5.74
CA TYR A 120 -9.34 -5.22 -6.19
C TYR A 120 -9.64 -5.43 -7.68
N PRO A 121 -9.05 -4.61 -8.59
CA PRO A 121 -9.48 -4.56 -9.99
C PRO A 121 -9.36 -5.89 -10.74
N MET A 122 -8.50 -6.79 -10.27
CA MET A 122 -8.29 -8.12 -10.85
C MET A 122 -8.70 -9.25 -9.88
N GLY A 123 -9.36 -8.93 -8.77
CA GLY A 123 -9.68 -9.87 -7.70
C GLY A 123 -8.49 -10.14 -6.77
N ILE A 124 -8.55 -11.32 -6.13
CA ILE A 124 -7.52 -11.83 -5.23
C ILE A 124 -7.06 -13.23 -5.67
N ALA A 125 -5.94 -13.69 -5.13
CA ALA A 125 -5.51 -15.07 -5.29
C ALA A 125 -5.19 -15.73 -3.96
N THR A 126 -5.60 -16.99 -3.79
CA THR A 126 -5.32 -17.80 -2.61
C THR A 126 -4.45 -19.00 -3.00
N GLN A 127 -3.73 -19.59 -2.05
CA GLN A 127 -2.99 -20.82 -2.33
C GLN A 127 -3.94 -22.02 -2.39
N SER A 128 -3.78 -22.87 -3.41
CA SER A 128 -4.50 -24.13 -3.50
C SER A 128 -4.04 -25.09 -2.42
N VAL A 129 -4.99 -25.62 -1.65
CA VAL A 129 -4.71 -26.63 -0.60
C VAL A 129 -4.42 -28.02 -1.20
N THR A 130 -4.88 -28.30 -2.42
CA THR A 130 -4.87 -29.66 -2.99
C THR A 130 -4.00 -29.82 -4.25
N GLY A 131 -3.74 -28.75 -5.01
CA GLY A 131 -3.12 -28.85 -6.34
C GLY A 131 -1.77 -28.17 -6.52
N GLY A 132 -1.31 -27.41 -5.52
CA GLY A 132 -0.19 -26.48 -5.68
C GLY A 132 -0.54 -25.29 -6.59
N GLY A 133 0.05 -24.13 -6.33
CA GLY A 133 -0.20 -22.90 -7.11
C GLY A 133 -1.35 -22.04 -6.59
N LEU A 134 -1.68 -20.99 -7.35
CA LEU A 134 -2.63 -19.95 -6.98
C LEU A 134 -4.01 -20.16 -7.60
N ILE A 135 -5.06 -19.97 -6.79
CA ILE A 135 -6.46 -19.91 -7.21
C ILE A 135 -6.84 -18.44 -7.27
N TYR A 136 -7.06 -17.94 -8.48
CA TYR A 136 -7.46 -16.56 -8.74
C TYR A 136 -8.99 -16.45 -8.72
N THR A 137 -9.49 -15.41 -8.06
CA THR A 137 -10.85 -14.91 -8.31
C THR A 137 -10.83 -13.98 -9.53
N ASN A 138 -12.01 -13.66 -10.05
CA ASN A 138 -12.15 -12.49 -10.92
C ASN A 138 -12.40 -11.25 -10.07
N TYR A 139 -12.53 -10.08 -10.72
CA TYR A 139 -13.12 -8.91 -10.11
C TYR A 139 -14.48 -9.25 -9.49
N ASP A 140 -14.68 -8.80 -8.26
CA ASP A 140 -15.90 -8.98 -7.48
C ASP A 140 -16.21 -7.65 -6.79
N GLU A 141 -17.34 -7.04 -7.12
CA GLU A 141 -17.78 -5.76 -6.57
C GLU A 141 -17.98 -5.82 -5.04
N SER A 142 -18.17 -7.01 -4.46
CA SER A 142 -18.31 -7.18 -3.02
C SER A 142 -17.02 -6.91 -2.24
N TYR A 143 -15.88 -6.81 -2.93
CA TYR A 143 -14.59 -6.45 -2.33
C TYR A 143 -14.35 -4.94 -2.32
N ASP A 144 -15.03 -4.18 -3.17
CA ASP A 144 -14.76 -2.75 -3.30
C ASP A 144 -15.10 -1.99 -2.01
N GLY A 145 -14.15 -1.17 -1.55
CA GLY A 145 -14.22 -0.44 -0.30
C GLY A 145 -13.78 -1.24 0.93
N LYS A 146 -13.69 -2.59 0.85
CA LYS A 146 -13.19 -3.41 1.95
C LYS A 146 -11.69 -3.23 2.12
N LYS A 147 -11.27 -2.93 3.35
CA LYS A 147 -9.87 -2.71 3.71
C LYS A 147 -9.15 -4.04 3.87
N SER A 148 -7.99 -4.17 3.24
CA SER A 148 -7.05 -5.29 3.46
C SER A 148 -5.68 -4.74 3.79
N ARG A 149 -5.15 -5.09 4.98
CA ARG A 149 -3.84 -4.62 5.40
C ARG A 149 -2.74 -5.19 4.49
N ILE A 150 -1.93 -4.33 3.91
CA ILE A 150 -0.80 -4.71 3.06
C ILE A 150 0.36 -5.06 3.97
N SER A 151 0.79 -6.32 3.94
CA SER A 151 1.92 -6.79 4.73
C SER A 151 3.23 -6.74 3.95
N VAL A 152 3.17 -7.13 2.67
CA VAL A 152 4.36 -7.29 1.82
C VAL A 152 4.03 -6.97 0.37
N LEU A 153 4.97 -6.36 -0.34
CA LEU A 153 4.98 -6.24 -1.81
C LEU A 153 5.85 -7.37 -2.40
N ALA A 154 5.28 -8.17 -3.31
CA ALA A 154 5.88 -9.39 -3.85
C ALA A 154 5.74 -9.49 -5.39
N TRP A 155 6.52 -10.40 -5.98
CA TRP A 155 6.61 -10.71 -7.43
C TRP A 155 7.05 -12.15 -7.64
#